data_AF-A0A1G0ZCK5-F1
#
_entry.id   AF-A0A1G0ZCK5-F1
#
_cell.length_a   1.000
_cell.length_b   1.000
_cell.length_c   1.000
_cell.angle_alpha   90.00
_cell.angle_beta   90.00
_cell.angle_gamma   90.00
#
_symmetry.space_group_name_H-M   'P 1'
#
loop_
_entity.id
_entity.type
_entity.pdbx_description
1 polymer ?
#
loop_
_entity_poly.entity_id
_entity_poly.type
_entity_poly.pdbx_seq_one_letter_code
_entity_poly.pdbx_strand_id
1 'polypeptide(L)' 'MKKTRKNSKGQAIVEYIIIIVIVAVAALTVMGVFSDRIRTIIAGVATTFGAEDASSAISTSSADVLKGMSADGIDTGTGG' A
#
# COMPACT_ATOMS: atom_id res chain seq x y z
N MET A 1 48.99 -1.89 31.48
CA MET A 1 47.92 -2.73 32.08
C MET A 1 46.88 -3.02 30.99
N LYS A 2 46.80 -4.27 30.50
CA LYS A 2 45.79 -4.67 29.49
C LYS A 2 44.44 -4.83 30.20
N LYS A 3 43.48 -3.94 29.95
CA LYS A 3 42.08 -4.12 30.38
C LYS A 3 41.51 -5.32 29.63
N THR A 4 41.44 -6.46 30.29
CA THR A 4 40.71 -7.62 29.78
C THR A 4 39.23 -7.25 29.73
N ARG A 5 38.66 -7.12 28.53
CA ARG A 5 37.21 -7.00 28.37
C ARG A 5 36.63 -8.31 28.90
N LYS A 6 35.95 -8.24 30.04
CA LYS A 6 35.21 -9.37 30.61
C LYS A 6 34.10 -9.68 29.61
N ASN A 7 34.26 -10.77 28.88
CA ASN A 7 33.27 -11.25 27.91
C ASN A 7 32.05 -11.74 28.71
N SER A 8 31.16 -10.80 29.04
CA SER A 8 29.86 -11.09 29.66
C SER A 8 29.02 -11.84 28.64
N LYS A 9 29.05 -13.18 28.69
CA LYS A 9 28.21 -14.03 27.84
C LYS A 9 26.74 -13.72 28.18
N GLY A 10 26.07 -13.01 27.28
CA GLY A 10 24.68 -12.54 27.46
C GLY A 10 24.51 -11.02 27.32
N GLN A 11 25.54 -10.22 27.61
CA GLN A 11 25.45 -8.74 27.49
C GLN A 11 25.25 -8.31 26.03
N ALA A 12 25.95 -8.96 25.09
CA ALA A 12 25.80 -8.65 23.66
C ALA A 12 24.41 -8.97 23.11
N ILE A 13 23.74 -10.01 23.64
CA ILE A 13 22.38 -10.37 23.23
C ILE A 13 21.38 -9.33 23.73
N VAL A 14 21.48 -8.93 24.99
CA VAL A 14 20.58 -7.93 25.57
C VAL A 14 20.78 -6.56 24.92
N GLU A 15 22.02 -6.15 24.69
CA GLU A 15 22.35 -4.88 24.02
C GLU A 15 21.77 -4.84 22.59
N TYR A 16 21.91 -5.94 21.85
CA TYR A 16 21.33 -6.05 20.51
C TYR A 16 19.80 -5.93 20.52
N ILE A 17 19.13 -6.62 21.46
CA ILE A 17 17.67 -6.54 21.62
C ILE A 17 17.24 -5.11 21.94
N ILE A 18 17.93 -4.42 22.86
CA ILE A 18 17.63 -3.03 23.22
C ILE A 18 17.72 -2.14 21.98
N ILE A 19 18.78 -2.25 21.17
CA ILE A 19 18.92 -1.44 19.95
C ILE A 19 17.80 -1.74 18.95
N ILE A 20 17.45 -3.01 18.73
CA ILE A 20 16.32 -3.37 17.86
C ILE A 20 15.02 -2.72 18.33
N VAL A 21 14.72 -2.81 19.63
CA VAL A 21 13.50 -2.24 20.20
C VAL A 21 13.47 -0.73 20.00
N ILE A 22 14.59 -0.03 20.22
CA ILE A 22 14.67 1.42 19.98
C ILE A 22 14.37 1.77 18.52
N VAL A 23 14.97 1.05 17.57
CA VAL A 23 14.74 1.27 16.13
C VAL A 23 13.29 0.95 15.75
N ALA A 24 12.71 -0.13 16.28
CA ALA A 24 11.33 -0.52 16.00
C ALA A 24 10.34 0.53 16.51
N VAL A 25 10.52 1.03 17.74
CA VAL A 25 9.66 2.08 18.29
C VAL A 25 9.76 3.36 17.46
N ALA A 26 10.97 3.77 17.05
CA ALA A 26 11.16 4.92 16.17
C ALA A 26 10.51 4.71 14.79
N ALA A 27 10.58 3.50 14.23
CA ALA A 27 9.94 3.19 12.95
C ALA A 27 8.41 3.24 13.05
N LEU A 28 7.81 2.76 14.15
CA LEU A 28 6.37 2.82 14.36
C LEU A 28 5.86 4.27 14.46
N THR A 29 6.60 5.14 15.15
CA THR A 29 6.21 6.56 15.27
C THR A 29 6.31 7.28 13.93
N VAL A 30 7.40 7.07 13.18
CA VAL A 30 7.56 7.62 11.83
C VAL A 30 6.48 7.07 10.90
N MET A 31 6.23 5.77 10.92
CA MET A 31 5.20 5.15 10.07
C MET A 31 3.80 5.68 10.41
N GLY A 32 3.48 5.90 11.69
CA GLY A 32 2.21 6.49 12.10
C GLY A 32 2.00 7.91 11.56
N VAL A 33 2.99 8.79 11.72
CA VAL A 33 2.91 10.18 11.24
C VAL A 33 3.01 10.28 9.71
N PHE A 34 3.78 9.40 9.08
CA PHE A 34 4.01 9.39 7.65
C PHE A 34 2.89 8.67 6.86
N SER A 35 2.13 7.76 7.50
CA SER A 35 1.03 7.02 6.85
C SER A 35 -0.03 7.95 6.28
N ASP A 36 -0.38 9.02 7.00
CA ASP A 36 -1.34 10.02 6.52
C ASP A 36 -0.83 10.72 5.26
N ARG A 37 0.46 11.02 5.19
CA ARG A 37 1.08 11.63 4.00
C ARG A 37 1.15 10.67 2.82
N ILE A 38 1.51 9.41 3.04
CA ILE A 38 1.42 8.38 2.00
C ILE A 38 -0.03 8.29 1.50
N ARG A 39 -1.01 8.26 2.39
CA ARG A 39 -2.44 8.19 2.02
C ARG A 39 -2.88 9.40 1.20
N THR A 40 -2.48 10.61 1.59
CA THR A 40 -2.77 11.83 0.81
C THR A 40 -2.15 11.77 -0.58
N ILE A 41 -0.89 11.32 -0.69
CA ILE A 41 -0.21 11.19 -1.99
C ILE A 41 -0.91 10.14 -2.85
N ILE A 42 -1.23 8.97 -2.30
CA ILE A 42 -1.96 7.91 -3.02
C ILE A 42 -3.35 8.39 -3.43
N ALA A 43 -4.08 9.10 -2.58
CA ALA A 43 -5.38 9.66 -2.93
C ALA A 43 -5.26 10.73 -4.03
N GLY A 44 -4.20 11.55 -4.00
CA GLY A 44 -3.86 12.51 -5.04
C GLY A 44 -3.58 11.82 -6.38
N VAL A 45 -2.72 10.81 -6.39
CA VAL A 45 -2.39 10.01 -7.58
C VAL A 45 -3.63 9.26 -8.07
N ALA A 46 -4.38 8.62 -7.19
CA ALA A 46 -5.61 7.93 -7.56
C ALA A 46 -6.67 8.89 -8.12
N THR A 47 -6.74 10.14 -7.65
CA THR A 47 -7.63 11.12 -8.28
C THR A 47 -7.10 11.63 -9.60
N THR A 48 -5.79 11.75 -9.82
CA THR A 48 -5.26 12.19 -11.13
C THR A 48 -5.39 11.09 -12.17
N PHE A 49 -4.95 9.87 -11.85
CA PHE A 49 -5.09 8.72 -12.75
C PHE A 49 -6.56 8.32 -12.89
N GLY A 50 -7.27 8.20 -11.76
CA GLY A 50 -8.67 7.83 -11.75
C GLY A 50 -9.60 8.89 -12.32
N ALA A 51 -9.28 10.19 -12.33
CA ALA A 51 -10.12 11.17 -13.03
C ALA A 51 -9.90 11.14 -14.55
N GLU A 52 -8.70 10.85 -15.05
CA GLU A 52 -8.49 10.69 -16.50
C GLU A 52 -9.11 9.39 -17.02
N ASP A 53 -8.99 8.29 -16.25
CA ASP A 53 -9.63 7.01 -16.56
C ASP A 53 -11.15 7.04 -16.30
N ALA A 54 -11.62 7.67 -15.22
CA ALA A 54 -13.05 7.79 -14.94
C ALA A 54 -13.73 8.82 -15.84
N SER A 55 -13.09 9.91 -16.28
CA SER A 55 -13.72 10.82 -17.24
C SER A 55 -13.93 10.12 -18.60
N SER A 56 -12.98 9.26 -18.99
CA SER A 56 -13.10 8.38 -20.16
C SER A 56 -14.16 7.28 -19.97
N ALA A 57 -14.24 6.68 -18.77
CA ALA A 57 -15.23 5.65 -18.45
C ALA A 57 -16.65 6.21 -18.18
N ILE A 58 -16.78 7.44 -17.67
CA ILE A 58 -18.07 8.12 -17.42
C ILE A 58 -18.64 8.66 -18.73
N SER A 59 -17.79 9.05 -19.70
CA SER A 59 -18.26 9.38 -21.05
C SER A 59 -18.89 8.19 -21.78
N THR A 60 -18.61 6.96 -21.34
CA THR A 60 -19.38 5.76 -21.67
C THR A 60 -20.32 5.45 -20.52
N SER A 61 -21.37 6.27 -20.36
CA SER A 61 -22.35 6.14 -19.29
C SER A 61 -22.74 4.68 -19.12
N SER A 62 -22.65 4.15 -17.89
CA SER A 62 -23.10 2.79 -17.60
C SER A 62 -24.57 2.59 -17.99
N ALA A 63 -25.34 3.66 -18.14
CA ALA A 63 -26.69 3.62 -18.72
C ALA A 63 -26.73 3.27 -20.21
N ASP A 64 -25.72 3.63 -21.02
CA ASP A 64 -25.60 3.21 -22.42
C ASP A 64 -25.21 1.74 -22.53
N VAL A 65 -24.28 1.28 -21.68
CA VAL A 65 -23.90 -0.13 -21.58
C VAL A 65 -25.10 -0.97 -21.12
N LEU A 66 -25.85 -0.52 -20.10
CA LEU A 66 -27.06 -1.19 -19.62
C LEU A 66 -28.20 -1.19 -20.66
N LYS A 67 -28.32 -0.15 -21.49
CA LYS A 67 -29.27 -0.10 -22.61
C LYS A 67 -28.94 -1.12 -23.70
N GLY A 68 -27.65 -1.36 -23.96
CA GLY A 68 -27.19 -2.43 -24.86
C GLY A 68 -27.37 -3.84 -24.30
N MET A 69 -27.17 -4.01 -22.98
CA MET A 69 -27.29 -5.31 -22.29
C MET A 69 -28.74 -5.77 -22.06
N SER A 70 -29.74 -4.90 -22.20
CA SER A 70 -31.14 -5.25 -21.95
C SER A 70 -31.88 -5.79 -23.19
N ALA A 71 -31.25 -5.80 -24.37
CA ALA A 71 -31.91 -6.16 -25.62
C ALA A 71 -31.26 -7.34 -26.38
N ASP A 72 -30.03 -7.69 -26.07
CA ASP A 72 -29.39 -8.87 -26.66
C ASP A 72 -28.60 -9.58 -25.55
N GLY A 73 -29.02 -10.81 -25.24
CA GLY A 73 -28.31 -11.64 -24.28
C GLY A 73 -26.87 -11.83 -24.73
N ILE A 74 -25.96 -12.06 -23.78
CA ILE A 74 -24.59 -12.49 -24.08
C ILE A 74 -24.68 -13.74 -24.98
N ASP A 75 -24.46 -13.58 -26.29
CA ASP A 75 -24.23 -14.69 -27.19
C ASP A 75 -22.82 -15.22 -26.96
N THR A 76 -22.72 -16.17 -26.04
CA THR A 76 -21.57 -17.07 -25.94
C THR A 76 -21.88 -18.36 -26.73
N GLY A 77 -22.07 -18.27 -28.04
CA GLY A 77 -22.15 -19.41 -28.97
C GLY A 77 -21.10 -19.22 -30.07
N THR A 78 -19.96 -19.93 -30.06
CA THR A 78 -19.82 -21.33 -30.53
C THR A 78 -20.55 -21.60 -31.85
N GLY A 79 -19.82 -21.52 -32.97
CA GLY A 79 -20.17 -22.23 -34.21
C GLY A 79 -20.04 -21.39 -35.49
N GLY A 80 -19.08 -21.76 -36.35
CA GLY A 80 -18.97 -21.27 -37.74
C GLY A 80 -17.55 -20.93 -38.13
#